data_AF-A0A3D4QNU2-F1
#
_entry.id   AF-A0A3D4QNU2-F1
#
_cell.length_a   1.000
_cell.length_b   1.000
_cell.length_c   1.000
_cell.angle_alpha   90.00
_cell.angle_beta   90.00
_cell.angle_gamma   90.00
#
_symmetry.space_group_name_H-M   'P 1'
#
loop_
_entity.id
_entity.type
_entity.pdbx_description
1 polymer ?
#
loop_
_entity_poly.entity_id
_entity_poly.type
_entity_poly.pdbx_seq_one_letter_code
_entity_poly.pdbx_strand_id
1 'polypeptide(L)'
;MLRRPGYQAPAGAYTVQERYGIWLCKDYIPIQRKNEWITYKGSEYTKFHAFINCQDLRLTANRGSVDNTPSEIMKDIQEEVRSIFGEIVEGDDWRQLMWLEEEADAYKTAEKERNDFSWRIKKINKGNIGTYKNRTLIQPERESGVFALVLQLLTIEPSIFPFQILDYDTHSGIDVVVKGDHTTPIQQSKLYYVEFKHFLTSRFNHSFENLYSIVCWDTDIKHGDILGDINKEERKMTIVPPSNQGDYTKYYLDNPRKAHKIEVFVLKDYLKHKLGIDFRPRTANDIV
;
A
#
# COMPACT_ATOMS: atom_id res chain seq x y z
N MET A 1 6.00 -7.73 23.63
CA MET A 1 5.09 -8.83 24.01
C MET A 1 3.73 -8.38 23.52
N LEU A 2 3.11 -9.09 22.58
CA LEU A 2 1.71 -8.86 22.23
C LEU A 2 0.93 -8.88 23.55
N ARG A 3 0.46 -7.71 24.01
CA ARG A 3 -0.21 -7.61 25.30
C ARG A 3 -1.52 -8.38 25.18
N ARG A 4 -1.55 -9.61 25.70
CA ARG A 4 -2.79 -10.34 25.93
C ARG A 4 -3.54 -9.62 27.06
N PRO A 5 -4.78 -9.16 26.85
CA PRO A 5 -5.58 -8.60 27.92
C PRO A 5 -5.64 -9.59 29.10
N GLY A 6 -5.33 -9.15 30.31
CA GLY A 6 -5.33 -9.98 31.52
C GLY A 6 -4.02 -10.70 31.86
N TYR A 7 -2.96 -10.58 31.04
CA TYR A 7 -1.67 -11.16 31.38
C TYR A 7 -0.83 -10.22 32.27
N GLN A 8 -0.54 -10.65 33.49
CA GLN A 8 0.51 -10.04 34.32
C GLN A 8 1.83 -10.79 34.14
N ALA A 9 2.86 -10.09 33.69
CA ALA A 9 4.17 -10.67 33.48
C ALA A 9 4.83 -10.99 34.84
N PRO A 10 5.37 -12.21 35.04
CA PRO A 10 6.06 -12.56 36.28
C PRO A 10 7.34 -11.74 36.45
N ALA A 11 7.83 -11.61 37.69
CA ALA A 11 9.07 -10.90 37.97
C ALA A 11 10.25 -11.53 37.19
N GLY A 12 11.00 -10.70 36.46
CA GLY A 12 12.07 -11.16 35.56
C GLY A 12 11.62 -11.47 34.12
N ALA A 13 10.34 -11.31 33.79
CA ALA A 13 9.88 -11.38 32.41
C ALA A 13 10.31 -10.15 31.62
N TYR A 14 10.91 -10.38 30.45
CA TYR A 14 11.36 -9.32 29.56
C TYR A 14 10.34 -9.02 28.46
N THR A 15 10.19 -7.74 28.13
CA THR A 15 9.41 -7.34 26.96
C THR A 15 10.11 -7.80 25.66
N VAL A 16 9.36 -7.81 24.55
CA VAL A 16 9.99 -8.07 23.23
C VAL A 16 10.93 -6.91 22.91
N GLN A 17 10.55 -5.68 23.28
CA GLN A 17 11.42 -4.51 23.18
C GLN A 17 12.72 -4.64 23.98
N GLU A 18 12.75 -5.39 25.08
CA GLU A 18 13.98 -5.66 25.84
C GLU A 18 14.86 -6.74 25.23
N ARG A 19 14.27 -7.71 24.51
CA ARG A 19 15.01 -8.84 23.91
C ARG A 19 15.57 -8.54 22.53
N TYR A 20 14.86 -7.74 21.74
CA TYR A 20 15.20 -7.48 20.35
C TYR A 20 15.83 -6.09 20.19
N GLY A 21 16.72 -5.99 19.23
CA GLY A 21 17.41 -4.77 18.90
C GLY A 21 18.68 -4.99 18.09
N ILE A 22 19.30 -3.87 17.78
CA ILE A 22 20.63 -3.79 17.19
C ILE A 22 21.65 -3.52 18.29
N TRP A 23 22.65 -4.37 18.40
CA TRP A 23 23.72 -4.27 19.38
C TRP A 23 25.04 -3.94 18.70
N LEU A 24 25.68 -2.86 19.16
CA LEU A 24 27.07 -2.59 18.84
C LEU A 24 27.95 -3.47 19.69
N CYS A 25 28.86 -4.17 19.03
CA CYS A 25 29.75 -5.14 19.61
C CYS A 25 31.19 -4.75 19.32
N LYS A 26 32.05 -4.99 20.31
CA LYS A 26 33.50 -4.98 20.13
C LYS A 26 34.04 -6.32 20.60
N ASP A 27 34.98 -6.88 19.85
CA ASP A 27 35.46 -8.25 20.13
C ASP A 27 34.33 -9.28 20.17
N TYR A 28 33.27 -9.05 19.38
CA TYR A 28 32.03 -9.86 19.34
C TYR A 28 31.26 -9.88 20.67
N ILE A 29 31.58 -8.98 21.60
CA ILE A 29 30.87 -8.81 22.87
C ILE A 29 29.86 -7.66 22.72
N PRO A 30 28.55 -7.87 22.99
CA PRO A 30 27.56 -6.81 22.96
C PRO A 30 27.84 -5.75 24.03
N ILE A 31 27.91 -4.48 23.61
CA ILE A 31 28.20 -3.35 24.49
C ILE A 31 26.96 -2.48 24.66
N GLN A 32 26.49 -1.87 23.56
CA GLN A 32 25.46 -0.85 23.60
C GLN A 32 24.41 -1.10 22.52
N ARG A 33 23.14 -1.01 22.91
CA ARG A 33 22.01 -1.14 22.01
C ARG A 33 21.70 0.18 21.31
N LYS A 34 21.42 0.13 20.01
CA LYS A 34 21.18 1.30 19.13
C LYS A 34 19.95 1.10 18.23
N ASN A 35 18.79 0.87 18.84
CA ASN A 35 17.54 0.67 18.09
C ASN A 35 17.10 1.94 17.34
N GLU A 36 17.44 3.11 17.89
CA GLU A 36 17.11 4.41 17.30
C GLU A 36 17.68 4.63 15.89
N TRP A 37 18.62 3.80 15.45
CA TRP A 37 19.20 3.88 14.10
C TRP A 37 18.27 3.35 13.02
N ILE A 38 17.39 2.41 13.37
CA ILE A 38 16.50 1.69 12.45
C ILE A 38 15.00 1.84 12.77
N THR A 39 14.66 2.41 13.94
CA THR A 39 13.25 2.70 14.29
C THR A 39 12.81 4.04 13.69
N TYR A 40 11.65 4.04 13.03
CA TYR A 40 10.92 5.26 12.67
C TYR A 40 9.82 5.56 13.71
N LYS A 41 9.39 6.81 13.86
CA LYS A 41 8.29 7.18 14.77
C LYS A 41 7.06 6.33 14.47
N GLY A 42 6.60 5.55 15.47
CA GLY A 42 5.46 4.63 15.34
C GLY A 42 5.83 3.16 15.07
N SER A 43 7.09 2.86 14.73
CA SER A 43 7.63 1.50 14.60
C SER A 43 8.43 1.14 15.85
N GLU A 44 7.73 0.74 16.91
CA GLU A 44 8.35 0.39 18.21
C GLU A 44 8.85 -1.07 18.27
N TYR A 45 8.71 -1.83 17.18
CA TYR A 45 9.07 -3.25 17.13
C TYR A 45 10.14 -3.49 16.07
N THR A 46 11.40 -3.36 16.46
CA THR A 46 12.48 -3.97 15.68
C THR A 46 12.48 -5.45 16.02
N LYS A 47 12.03 -6.31 15.10
CA LYS A 47 12.05 -7.78 15.28
C LYS A 47 13.44 -8.39 15.11
N PHE A 48 14.44 -7.54 14.94
CA PHE A 48 15.83 -7.93 14.74
C PHE A 48 16.48 -8.24 16.07
N HIS A 49 17.26 -9.31 16.12
CA HIS A 49 18.24 -9.56 17.18
C HIS A 49 19.60 -9.62 16.51
N ALA A 50 20.17 -8.44 16.25
CA ALA A 50 21.34 -8.28 15.39
C ALA A 50 22.53 -7.71 16.16
N PHE A 51 23.73 -8.16 15.76
CA PHE A 51 25.00 -7.78 16.37
C PHE A 51 25.93 -7.23 15.30
N ILE A 52 26.37 -5.98 15.49
CA ILE A 52 27.32 -5.32 14.59
C ILE A 52 28.65 -5.23 15.32
N ASN A 53 29.62 -6.01 14.86
CA ASN A 53 30.95 -6.02 15.44
C ASN A 53 31.85 -5.01 14.72
N CYS A 54 32.46 -4.10 15.47
CA CYS A 54 33.45 -3.15 14.95
C CYS A 54 34.60 -2.99 15.94
N GLN A 55 35.82 -3.19 15.46
CA GLN A 55 37.03 -3.11 16.28
C GLN A 55 37.45 -1.67 16.59
N ASP A 56 37.02 -0.72 15.78
CA ASP A 56 37.35 0.70 15.97
C ASP A 56 36.51 1.40 17.03
N LEU A 57 35.50 0.72 17.58
CA LEU A 57 34.73 1.21 18.72
C LEU A 57 35.64 1.46 19.92
N ARG A 58 35.51 2.62 20.55
CA ARG A 58 36.21 2.97 21.78
C ARG A 58 35.23 2.93 22.94
N LEU A 59 35.52 2.05 23.89
CA LEU A 59 34.65 1.84 25.04
C LEU A 59 34.89 2.90 26.11
N THR A 60 33.85 3.22 26.88
CA THR A 60 33.98 3.94 28.15
C THR A 60 34.67 3.09 29.21
N ALA A 61 35.18 3.72 30.28
CA ALA A 61 35.97 3.02 31.30
C ALA A 61 35.20 1.88 31.98
N ASN A 62 33.87 2.03 32.14
CA ASN A 62 32.99 0.98 32.67
C ASN A 62 32.58 -0.06 31.61
N ARG A 63 33.05 0.07 30.36
CA ARG A 63 32.74 -0.79 29.21
C ARG A 63 31.23 -0.90 28.91
N GLY A 64 30.44 0.07 29.35
CA GLY A 64 28.98 0.08 29.18
C GLY A 64 28.48 0.88 27.98
N SER A 65 29.35 1.64 27.32
CA SER A 65 28.99 2.41 26.13
C SER A 65 30.16 2.59 25.17
N VAL A 66 29.82 2.96 23.94
CA VAL A 66 30.78 3.27 22.87
C VAL A 66 30.98 4.77 22.68
N ASP A 67 30.58 5.60 23.64
CA ASP A 67 30.54 7.07 23.49
C ASP A 67 31.93 7.72 23.37
N ASN A 68 33.00 6.99 23.69
CA ASN A 68 34.38 7.43 23.45
C ASN A 68 34.80 7.27 21.96
N THR A 69 33.96 6.67 21.13
CA THR A 69 34.23 6.45 19.70
C THR A 69 34.14 7.78 18.96
N PRO A 70 35.11 8.12 18.08
CA PRO A 70 35.03 9.29 17.22
C PRO A 70 33.71 9.37 16.45
N SER A 71 33.15 10.58 16.34
CA SER A 71 31.84 10.80 15.71
C SER A 71 31.81 10.39 14.24
N GLU A 72 32.92 10.51 13.52
CA GLU A 72 33.07 10.08 12.12
C GLU A 72 32.83 8.57 12.01
N ILE A 73 33.58 7.78 12.79
CA ILE A 73 33.44 6.31 12.83
C ILE A 73 32.03 5.90 13.24
N MET A 74 31.44 6.57 14.24
CA MET A 74 30.06 6.29 14.66
C MET A 74 29.03 6.55 13.55
N LYS A 75 29.26 7.59 12.75
CA LYS A 75 28.38 7.95 11.63
C LYS A 75 28.52 6.94 10.49
N ASP A 76 29.74 6.55 10.14
CA ASP A 76 29.99 5.57 9.08
C ASP A 76 29.35 4.22 9.43
N ILE A 77 29.51 3.76 10.68
CA ILE A 77 28.85 2.54 11.16
C ILE A 77 27.31 2.70 11.08
N GLN A 78 26.77 3.85 11.47
CA GLN A 78 25.32 4.07 11.40
C GLN A 78 24.78 4.03 9.96
N GLU A 79 25.51 4.61 9.01
CA GLU A 79 25.13 4.61 7.58
C GLU A 79 25.15 3.20 7.01
N GLU A 80 26.20 2.43 7.28
CA GLU A 80 26.33 1.04 6.84
C GLU A 80 25.20 0.17 7.43
N VAL A 81 24.91 0.33 8.71
CA VAL A 81 23.82 -0.41 9.39
C VAL A 81 22.47 -0.11 8.77
N ARG A 82 22.23 1.16 8.37
CA ARG A 82 21.01 1.54 7.68
C ARG A 82 20.93 0.95 6.28
N SER A 83 22.05 0.88 5.55
CA SER A 83 22.11 0.24 4.23
C SER A 83 21.74 -1.24 4.32
N ILE A 84 22.43 -1.99 5.17
CA ILE A 84 22.19 -3.44 5.39
C ILE A 84 20.75 -3.68 5.84
N PHE A 85 20.24 -2.86 6.77
CA PHE A 85 18.86 -2.98 7.23
C PHE A 85 17.84 -2.73 6.11
N GLY A 86 18.09 -1.72 5.26
CA GLY A 86 17.27 -1.43 4.09
C GLY A 86 17.20 -2.62 3.14
N GLU A 87 18.35 -3.19 2.80
CA GLU A 87 18.45 -4.38 1.93
C GLU A 87 17.65 -5.57 2.48
N ILE A 88 17.72 -5.82 3.79
CA ILE A 88 16.98 -6.93 4.43
C ILE A 88 15.46 -6.69 4.37
N VAL A 89 15.01 -5.47 4.70
CA VAL A 89 13.58 -5.15 4.74
C VAL A 89 12.95 -5.10 3.35
N GLU A 90 13.72 -4.71 2.34
CA GLU A 90 13.27 -4.71 0.93
C GLU A 90 13.22 -6.11 0.31
N GLY A 91 13.97 -7.07 0.89
CA GLY A 91 14.09 -8.45 0.42
C GLY A 91 12.84 -9.32 0.60
N ASP A 92 12.77 -10.38 -0.22
CA ASP A 92 11.59 -11.26 -0.31
C ASP A 92 11.30 -12.03 0.98
N ASP A 93 12.32 -12.46 1.71
CA ASP A 93 12.17 -13.20 2.97
C ASP A 93 11.46 -12.37 4.05
N TRP A 94 11.75 -11.07 4.11
CA TRP A 94 11.09 -10.16 5.05
C TRP A 94 9.62 -9.95 4.70
N ARG A 95 9.30 -9.87 3.40
CA ARG A 95 7.91 -9.80 2.92
C ARG A 95 7.14 -11.07 3.28
N GLN A 96 7.72 -12.25 3.10
CA GLN A 96 7.11 -13.52 3.50
C GLN A 96 6.87 -13.60 5.02
N LEU A 97 7.81 -13.12 5.83
CA LEU A 97 7.65 -13.08 7.29
C LEU A 97 6.50 -12.15 7.71
N MET A 98 6.38 -10.99 7.08
CA MET A 98 5.27 -10.07 7.30
C MET A 98 3.92 -10.70 6.92
N TRP A 99 3.87 -11.41 5.79
CA TRP A 99 2.69 -12.13 5.34
C TRP A 99 2.21 -13.18 6.36
N LEU A 100 3.13 -14.00 6.88
CA LEU A 100 2.82 -15.00 7.91
C LEU A 100 2.30 -14.38 9.22
N GLU A 101 2.79 -13.19 9.59
CA GLU A 101 2.29 -12.49 10.78
C GLU A 101 0.90 -11.91 10.61
N GLU A 102 0.58 -11.35 9.44
CA GLU A 102 -0.77 -10.90 9.14
C GLU A 102 -1.76 -12.06 9.18
N GLU A 103 -1.37 -13.22 8.64
CA GLU A 103 -2.16 -14.45 8.69
C GLU A 103 -2.37 -14.91 10.14
N ALA A 104 -1.34 -14.85 10.99
CA ALA A 104 -1.43 -15.18 12.41
C ALA A 104 -2.33 -14.21 13.21
N ASP A 105 -2.34 -12.92 12.85
CA ASP A 105 -3.22 -11.91 13.44
C ASP A 105 -4.68 -12.04 12.98
N ALA A 106 -4.92 -12.56 11.78
CA ALA A 106 -6.25 -12.86 11.25
C ALA A 106 -6.99 -13.95 12.06
N TYR A 107 -6.28 -14.85 12.75
CA TYR A 107 -6.88 -15.86 13.65
C TYR A 107 -7.57 -15.28 14.90
N LYS A 108 -7.64 -13.95 15.06
CA LYS A 108 -8.25 -13.30 16.23
C LYS A 108 -9.78 -13.36 16.24
N THR A 109 -10.26 -14.46 16.85
CA THR A 109 -11.53 -14.69 17.57
C THR A 109 -12.82 -14.81 16.76
N ALA A 110 -13.40 -16.02 16.75
CA ALA A 110 -14.72 -16.34 16.19
C ALA A 110 -15.87 -15.42 16.65
N GLU A 111 -15.76 -14.83 17.84
CA GLU A 111 -16.73 -13.83 18.33
C GLU A 111 -16.64 -12.50 17.58
N LYS A 112 -15.42 -12.04 17.24
CA LYS A 112 -15.20 -10.86 16.41
C LYS A 112 -15.71 -11.10 15.00
N GLU A 113 -15.43 -12.27 14.42
CA GLU A 113 -15.96 -12.67 13.11
C GLU A 113 -17.49 -12.69 13.10
N ARG A 114 -18.14 -13.20 14.15
CA ARG A 114 -19.61 -13.23 14.26
C ARG A 114 -20.20 -11.82 14.31
N ASN A 115 -19.60 -10.93 15.10
CA ASN A 115 -20.02 -9.54 15.19
C ASN A 115 -19.82 -8.82 13.86
N ASP A 116 -18.66 -8.97 13.23
CA ASP A 116 -18.34 -8.39 11.91
C ASP A 116 -19.30 -8.90 10.83
N PHE A 117 -19.61 -10.20 10.81
CA PHE A 117 -20.57 -10.80 9.90
C PHE A 117 -21.96 -10.20 10.10
N SER A 118 -22.46 -10.15 11.34
CA SER A 118 -23.78 -9.57 11.64
C SER A 118 -23.90 -8.10 11.22
N TRP A 119 -22.81 -7.34 11.39
CA TRP A 119 -22.72 -5.95 10.96
C TRP A 119 -22.72 -5.84 9.43
N ARG A 120 -21.99 -6.70 8.71
CA ARG A 120 -22.00 -6.76 7.24
C ARG A 120 -23.38 -7.09 6.68
N ILE A 121 -24.12 -8.03 7.28
CA ILE A 121 -25.51 -8.34 6.87
C ILE A 121 -26.41 -7.11 6.96
N LYS A 122 -26.33 -6.35 8.07
CA LYS A 122 -27.10 -5.11 8.22
C LYS A 122 -26.71 -4.05 7.18
N LYS A 123 -25.46 -4.06 6.73
CA LYS A 123 -24.92 -3.12 5.75
C LYS A 123 -25.34 -3.46 4.32
N ILE A 124 -25.47 -4.74 3.97
CA ILE A 124 -25.87 -5.21 2.64
C ILE A 124 -27.17 -4.53 2.17
N ASN A 125 -28.16 -4.41 3.06
CA ASN A 125 -29.45 -3.78 2.74
C ASN A 125 -29.38 -2.26 2.52
N LYS A 126 -28.26 -1.63 2.87
CA LYS A 126 -28.02 -0.18 2.69
C LYS A 126 -27.06 0.13 1.55
N GLY A 127 -26.41 -0.89 0.98
CA GLY A 127 -25.43 -0.71 -0.08
C GLY A 127 -26.09 -0.34 -1.40
N ASN A 128 -25.41 0.50 -2.18
CA ASN A 128 -25.84 0.81 -3.53
C ASN A 128 -25.40 -0.30 -4.51
N ILE A 129 -26.20 -0.49 -5.55
CA ILE A 129 -25.96 -1.47 -6.62
C ILE A 129 -26.20 -0.85 -7.99
N GLY A 130 -25.46 -1.31 -8.99
CA GLY A 130 -25.70 -1.05 -10.40
C GLY A 130 -26.03 -2.36 -11.13
N THR A 131 -26.63 -2.27 -12.31
CA THR A 131 -26.94 -3.45 -13.14
C THR A 131 -26.30 -3.27 -14.51
N TYR A 132 -25.60 -4.30 -14.97
CA TYR A 132 -24.98 -4.31 -16.29
C TYR A 132 -25.01 -5.71 -16.91
N LYS A 133 -25.53 -5.83 -18.14
CA LYS A 133 -25.70 -7.12 -18.86
C LYS A 133 -26.27 -8.25 -17.96
N ASN A 134 -27.35 -7.96 -17.23
CA ASN A 134 -28.00 -8.87 -16.27
C ASN A 134 -27.13 -9.33 -15.09
N ARG A 135 -26.06 -8.59 -14.76
CA ARG A 135 -25.26 -8.80 -13.56
C ARG A 135 -25.41 -7.62 -12.60
N THR A 136 -25.50 -7.95 -11.32
CA THR A 136 -25.54 -6.96 -10.24
C THR A 136 -24.12 -6.61 -9.84
N LEU A 137 -23.77 -5.33 -9.96
CA LEU A 137 -22.50 -4.76 -9.52
C LEU A 137 -22.71 -4.08 -8.17
N ILE A 138 -21.83 -4.32 -7.20
CA ILE A 138 -21.90 -3.74 -5.86
C ILE A 138 -21.05 -2.47 -5.84
N GLN A 139 -21.60 -1.37 -5.32
CA GLN A 139 -20.83 -0.13 -5.17
C GLN A 139 -19.67 -0.37 -4.21
N PRO A 140 -18.43 -0.01 -4.58
CA PRO A 140 -17.30 -0.12 -3.68
C PRO A 140 -17.40 0.89 -2.54
N GLU A 141 -16.98 0.47 -1.34
CA GLU A 141 -16.87 1.33 -0.15
C GLU A 141 -15.43 1.42 0.39
N ARG A 142 -14.54 0.64 -0.22
CA ARG A 142 -13.11 0.52 0.09
C ARG A 142 -12.36 0.21 -1.20
N GLU A 143 -11.06 0.38 -1.15
CA GLU A 143 -10.14 0.16 -2.28
C GLU A 143 -10.24 -1.26 -2.85
N SER A 144 -10.28 -2.27 -1.98
CA SER A 144 -10.49 -3.67 -2.40
C SER A 144 -11.82 -3.88 -3.13
N GLY A 145 -12.85 -3.09 -2.84
CA GLY A 145 -14.10 -3.11 -3.59
C GLY A 145 -13.95 -2.55 -5.00
N VAL A 146 -13.12 -1.50 -5.17
CA VAL A 146 -12.83 -0.90 -6.49
C VAL A 146 -12.10 -1.91 -7.36
N PHE A 147 -11.07 -2.55 -6.79
CA PHE A 147 -10.34 -3.63 -7.44
C PHE A 147 -11.29 -4.77 -7.86
N ALA A 148 -12.14 -5.26 -6.95
CA ALA A 148 -13.09 -6.34 -7.25
C ALA A 148 -14.13 -5.95 -8.33
N LEU A 149 -14.58 -4.70 -8.35
CA LEU A 149 -15.49 -4.19 -9.38
C LEU A 149 -14.80 -4.17 -10.75
N VAL A 150 -13.56 -3.73 -10.80
CA VAL A 150 -12.76 -3.65 -12.04
C VAL A 150 -12.51 -5.03 -12.63
N LEU A 151 -12.17 -6.03 -11.81
CA LEU A 151 -12.02 -7.41 -12.27
C LEU A 151 -13.33 -7.98 -12.83
N GLN A 152 -14.47 -7.72 -12.17
CA GLN A 152 -15.78 -8.12 -12.69
C GLN A 152 -16.08 -7.46 -14.04
N LEU A 153 -15.79 -6.16 -14.17
CA LEU A 153 -15.98 -5.43 -15.43
C LEU A 153 -15.10 -5.98 -16.55
N LEU A 154 -13.82 -6.25 -16.28
CA LEU A 154 -12.89 -6.84 -17.27
C LEU A 154 -13.33 -8.23 -17.73
N THR A 155 -14.02 -9.00 -16.88
CA THR A 155 -14.59 -10.30 -17.27
C THR A 155 -15.79 -10.13 -18.22
N ILE A 156 -16.56 -9.05 -18.08
CA ILE A 156 -17.76 -8.77 -18.87
C ILE A 156 -17.44 -8.00 -20.15
N GLU A 157 -16.43 -7.12 -20.09
CA GLU A 157 -15.98 -6.23 -21.15
C GLU A 157 -14.43 -6.08 -21.10
N PRO A 158 -13.68 -7.01 -21.71
CA PRO A 158 -12.21 -7.06 -21.56
C PRO A 158 -11.46 -5.82 -22.04
N SER A 159 -12.04 -5.09 -23.01
CA SER A 159 -11.45 -3.88 -23.60
C SER A 159 -11.97 -2.59 -22.98
N ILE A 160 -12.68 -2.66 -21.84
CA ILE A 160 -13.20 -1.46 -21.18
C ILE A 160 -12.07 -0.51 -20.78
N PHE A 161 -10.92 -1.03 -20.34
CA PHE A 161 -9.73 -0.23 -20.04
C PHE A 161 -8.67 -0.35 -21.15
N PRO A 162 -7.86 0.71 -21.39
CA PRO A 162 -6.81 0.70 -22.40
C PRO A 162 -5.56 -0.10 -21.97
N PHE A 163 -5.65 -0.90 -20.91
CA PHE A 163 -4.56 -1.72 -20.40
C PHE A 163 -5.05 -3.14 -20.12
N GLN A 164 -4.11 -4.08 -20.12
CA GLN A 164 -4.35 -5.47 -19.73
C GLN A 164 -3.64 -5.78 -18.43
N ILE A 165 -4.39 -6.28 -17.43
CA ILE A 165 -3.82 -6.76 -16.17
C ILE A 165 -3.07 -8.06 -16.43
N LEU A 166 -1.82 -8.12 -15.98
CA LEU A 166 -0.95 -9.29 -16.08
C LEU A 166 -0.79 -9.98 -14.73
N ASP A 167 -0.74 -9.19 -13.67
CA ASP A 167 -0.56 -9.67 -12.30
C ASP A 167 -1.27 -8.74 -11.32
N TYR A 168 -1.69 -9.29 -10.18
CA TYR A 168 -2.29 -8.54 -9.08
C TYR A 168 -1.76 -9.07 -7.76
N ASP A 169 -1.08 -8.21 -7.00
CA ASP A 169 -0.60 -8.50 -5.65
C ASP A 169 -0.87 -7.30 -4.74
N THR A 170 -1.95 -7.38 -3.97
CA THR A 170 -2.37 -6.29 -3.07
C THR A 170 -1.51 -6.19 -1.80
N HIS A 171 -0.49 -7.02 -1.63
CA HIS A 171 0.33 -7.05 -0.41
C HIS A 171 1.48 -6.03 -0.43
N SER A 172 1.91 -5.60 -1.62
CA SER A 172 3.19 -4.90 -1.78
C SER A 172 3.09 -3.59 -2.56
N GLY A 173 2.47 -2.55 -1.99
CA GLY A 173 2.61 -1.14 -2.43
C GLY A 173 2.33 -0.80 -3.90
N ILE A 174 1.87 -1.75 -4.71
CA ILE A 174 1.54 -1.65 -6.12
C ILE A 174 0.41 -2.66 -6.31
N ASP A 175 -0.79 -2.21 -6.66
CA ASP A 175 -1.93 -3.12 -6.68
C ASP A 175 -1.88 -4.11 -7.85
N VAL A 176 -1.61 -3.62 -9.06
CA VAL A 176 -1.59 -4.47 -10.26
C VAL A 176 -0.51 -4.07 -11.25
N VAL A 177 0.09 -5.06 -11.89
CA VAL A 177 1.01 -4.89 -13.02
C VAL A 177 0.24 -5.07 -14.33
N VAL A 178 0.45 -4.14 -15.26
CA VAL A 178 -0.27 -4.07 -16.53
C VAL A 178 0.67 -3.89 -17.71
N LYS A 179 0.17 -4.23 -18.90
CA LYS A 179 0.68 -3.70 -20.17
C LYS A 179 -0.32 -2.72 -20.79
N GLY A 180 0.18 -1.70 -21.48
CA GLY A 180 -0.61 -0.58 -22.01
C GLY A 180 -1.42 -0.87 -23.28
N ASP A 181 -1.59 -2.15 -23.64
CA ASP A 181 -2.44 -2.58 -24.76
C ASP A 181 -2.85 -4.05 -24.57
N HIS A 182 -3.70 -4.59 -25.45
CA HIS A 182 -4.17 -5.98 -25.39
C HIS A 182 -3.51 -6.92 -26.41
N THR A 183 -2.62 -6.43 -27.27
CA THR A 183 -2.12 -7.15 -28.46
C THR A 183 -0.65 -7.52 -28.38
N THR A 184 0.17 -6.69 -27.75
CA THR A 184 1.62 -6.87 -27.67
C THR A 184 1.96 -8.01 -26.69
N PRO A 185 2.84 -8.94 -27.07
CA PRO A 185 3.33 -9.99 -26.18
C PRO A 185 4.08 -9.42 -24.98
N ILE A 186 3.93 -10.06 -23.81
CA ILE A 186 4.52 -9.59 -22.54
C ILE A 186 6.02 -9.34 -22.66
N GLN A 187 6.76 -10.22 -23.34
CA GLN A 187 8.22 -10.12 -23.50
C GLN A 187 8.67 -8.87 -24.28
N GLN A 188 7.77 -8.27 -25.05
CA GLN A 188 8.04 -7.09 -25.89
C GLN A 188 7.32 -5.84 -25.36
N SER A 189 6.52 -5.97 -24.30
CA SER A 189 5.78 -4.87 -23.70
C SER A 189 6.57 -4.21 -22.58
N LYS A 190 6.51 -2.88 -22.51
CA LYS A 190 6.85 -2.17 -21.29
C LYS A 190 5.75 -2.44 -20.25
N LEU A 191 6.17 -2.83 -19.05
CA LEU A 191 5.28 -3.05 -17.93
C LEU A 191 5.14 -1.78 -17.10
N TYR A 192 3.95 -1.60 -16.56
CA TYR A 192 3.58 -0.50 -15.70
C TYR A 192 2.72 -1.02 -14.56
N TYR A 193 2.31 -0.14 -13.67
CA TYR A 193 1.28 -0.48 -12.71
C TYR A 193 0.07 0.44 -12.77
N VAL A 194 -1.05 -0.08 -12.30
CA VAL A 194 -2.28 0.70 -12.08
C VAL A 194 -2.57 0.70 -10.59
N GLU A 195 -2.85 1.89 -10.07
CA GLU A 195 -3.15 2.09 -8.66
C GLU A 195 -4.67 2.19 -8.46
N PHE A 196 -5.21 1.44 -7.50
CA PHE A 196 -6.59 1.57 -7.09
C PHE A 196 -6.72 2.48 -5.87
N LYS A 197 -7.75 3.31 -5.87
CA LYS A 197 -8.14 4.09 -4.69
C LYS A 197 -9.63 4.03 -4.51
N HIS A 198 -10.13 3.93 -3.28
CA HIS A 198 -11.55 4.21 -3.08
C HIS A 198 -11.85 5.68 -3.41
N PHE A 199 -11.10 6.59 -2.81
CA PHE A 199 -11.29 8.02 -2.99
C PHE A 199 -9.93 8.65 -3.26
N LEU A 200 -9.77 9.27 -4.44
CA LEU A 200 -8.52 9.93 -4.79
C LEU A 200 -8.45 11.29 -4.10
N THR A 201 -7.32 11.59 -3.47
CA THR A 201 -7.05 12.86 -2.77
C THR A 201 -5.69 13.41 -3.19
N SER A 202 -5.39 14.66 -2.81
CA SER A 202 -4.15 15.35 -3.23
C SER A 202 -2.84 14.71 -2.72
N ARG A 203 -2.91 13.87 -1.68
CA ARG A 203 -1.76 13.12 -1.17
C ARG A 203 -1.73 11.73 -1.79
N PHE A 204 -0.80 11.52 -2.70
CA PHE A 204 -0.58 10.24 -3.35
C PHE A 204 0.59 9.50 -2.68
N ASN A 205 0.35 8.29 -2.19
CA ASN A 205 1.28 7.52 -1.37
C ASN A 205 2.17 6.55 -2.18
N HIS A 206 2.20 6.68 -3.51
CA HIS A 206 3.02 5.89 -4.44
C HIS A 206 3.79 6.83 -5.38
N SER A 207 4.76 6.33 -6.15
CA SER A 207 5.59 7.15 -7.07
C SER A 207 4.98 7.23 -8.47
N PHE A 208 4.99 8.39 -9.13
CA PHE A 208 4.50 8.49 -10.52
C PHE A 208 5.40 7.82 -11.58
N GLU A 209 6.59 7.32 -11.22
CA GLU A 209 7.63 6.90 -12.17
C GLU A 209 7.22 5.76 -13.13
N ASN A 210 6.42 4.80 -12.67
CA ASN A 210 5.92 3.68 -13.48
C ASN A 210 4.39 3.53 -13.46
N LEU A 211 3.69 4.58 -13.01
CA LEU A 211 2.24 4.58 -12.91
C LEU A 211 1.63 4.82 -14.29
N TYR A 212 0.86 3.87 -14.80
CA TYR A 212 0.16 4.00 -16.07
C TYR A 212 -1.15 4.75 -15.91
N SER A 213 -1.93 4.36 -14.91
CA SER A 213 -3.24 4.94 -14.63
C SER A 213 -3.61 4.76 -13.17
N ILE A 214 -4.53 5.60 -12.70
CA ILE A 214 -5.18 5.45 -11.40
C ILE A 214 -6.63 5.08 -11.66
N VAL A 215 -7.17 4.11 -10.95
CA VAL A 215 -8.60 3.79 -10.99
C VAL A 215 -9.18 4.07 -9.61
N CYS A 216 -10.09 5.03 -9.52
CA CYS A 216 -10.74 5.35 -8.26
C CYS A 216 -12.26 5.29 -8.35
N TRP A 217 -12.94 5.09 -7.22
CA TRP A 217 -14.40 5.18 -7.22
C TRP A 217 -14.86 6.64 -7.41
N ASP A 218 -14.29 7.57 -6.63
CA ASP A 218 -14.62 8.99 -6.66
C ASP A 218 -13.39 9.86 -6.30
N THR A 219 -13.49 11.18 -6.47
CA THR A 219 -12.40 12.15 -6.20
C THR A 219 -12.93 13.51 -5.79
N ASP A 220 -12.23 14.23 -4.91
CA ASP A 220 -12.49 15.64 -4.59
C ASP A 220 -11.57 16.63 -5.33
N ILE A 221 -10.60 16.09 -6.06
CA ILE A 221 -9.61 16.86 -6.80
C ILE A 221 -10.25 17.56 -7.99
N LYS A 222 -10.10 18.88 -8.03
CA LYS A 222 -10.70 19.73 -9.06
C LYS A 222 -9.75 19.95 -10.23
N HIS A 223 -10.32 20.43 -11.33
CA HIS A 223 -9.53 20.86 -12.47
C HIS A 223 -8.55 21.96 -12.01
N GLY A 224 -7.27 21.71 -12.24
CA GLY A 224 -6.18 22.61 -11.93
C GLY A 224 -5.47 22.37 -10.61
N ASP A 225 -5.99 21.49 -9.75
CA ASP A 225 -5.34 21.13 -8.48
C ASP A 225 -4.04 20.36 -8.73
N ILE A 226 -3.12 20.45 -7.77
CA ILE A 226 -1.81 19.79 -7.82
C ILE A 226 -1.81 18.58 -6.90
N LEU A 227 -1.33 17.44 -7.41
CA LEU A 227 -1.06 16.24 -6.64
C LEU A 227 0.45 16.04 -6.56
N GLY A 228 0.92 15.70 -5.35
CA GLY A 228 2.30 15.31 -5.11
C GLY A 228 2.40 13.82 -4.82
N ASP A 229 3.44 13.19 -5.35
CA ASP A 229 3.81 11.81 -5.05
C ASP A 229 4.85 11.73 -3.90
N ILE A 230 5.27 10.51 -3.54
CA ILE A 230 6.28 10.28 -2.49
C ILE A 230 7.68 10.83 -2.83
N ASN A 231 7.97 11.00 -4.12
CA ASN A 231 9.22 11.54 -4.65
C ASN A 231 9.17 13.07 -4.81
N LYS A 232 8.10 13.72 -4.33
CA LYS A 232 7.83 15.15 -4.48
C LYS A 232 7.70 15.57 -5.96
N GLU A 233 7.38 14.63 -6.86
CA GLU A 233 6.93 14.95 -8.20
C GLU A 233 5.50 15.49 -8.12
N GLU A 234 5.29 16.67 -8.72
CA GLU A 234 3.99 17.30 -8.79
C GLU A 234 3.38 17.15 -10.18
N ARG A 235 2.08 16.86 -10.22
CA ARG A 235 1.26 16.82 -11.43
C ARG A 235 -0.03 17.57 -11.25
N LYS A 236 -0.48 18.26 -12.30
CA LYS A 236 -1.70 19.05 -12.31
C LYS A 236 -2.88 18.24 -12.85
N MET A 237 -3.98 18.23 -12.11
CA MET A 237 -5.23 17.61 -12.54
C MET A 237 -5.83 18.39 -13.71
N THR A 238 -6.08 17.71 -14.82
CA THR A 238 -6.75 18.24 -16.01
C THR A 238 -7.99 17.41 -16.28
N ILE A 239 -9.16 18.02 -16.12
CA ILE A 239 -10.46 17.41 -16.40
C ILE A 239 -10.95 17.90 -17.75
N VAL A 240 -11.26 16.96 -18.67
CA VAL A 240 -11.77 17.22 -20.01
C VAL A 240 -13.16 16.59 -20.14
N PRO A 241 -14.22 17.37 -20.39
CA PRO A 241 -15.57 16.83 -20.55
C PRO A 241 -15.70 16.00 -21.84
N PRO A 242 -16.66 15.06 -21.89
CA PRO A 242 -16.89 14.24 -23.08
C PRO A 242 -17.29 15.14 -24.26
N SER A 243 -16.64 14.92 -25.41
CA SER A 243 -16.92 15.74 -26.61
C SER A 243 -17.96 15.10 -27.54
N ASN A 244 -18.07 13.76 -27.51
CA ASN A 244 -18.92 12.98 -28.41
C ASN A 244 -19.79 11.98 -27.64
N GLN A 245 -20.84 11.48 -28.30
CA GLN A 245 -21.66 10.40 -27.76
C GLN A 245 -20.83 9.11 -27.63
N GLY A 246 -20.78 8.52 -26.42
CA GLY A 246 -19.92 7.36 -26.10
C GLY A 246 -18.50 7.72 -25.63
N ASP A 247 -18.18 9.01 -25.56
CA ASP A 247 -17.03 9.53 -24.84
C ASP A 247 -17.33 9.68 -23.34
N TYR A 248 -16.31 9.92 -22.53
CA TYR A 248 -16.44 10.07 -21.08
C TYR A 248 -15.59 11.25 -20.59
N THR A 249 -15.90 11.75 -19.39
CA THR A 249 -15.05 12.74 -18.72
C THR A 249 -13.68 12.15 -18.45
N LYS A 250 -12.64 12.72 -19.05
CA LYS A 250 -11.26 12.28 -18.90
C LYS A 250 -10.57 13.10 -17.83
N TYR A 251 -9.95 12.41 -16.88
CA TYR A 251 -9.16 13.02 -15.82
C TYR A 251 -7.69 12.65 -16.07
N TYR A 252 -6.80 13.65 -16.08
CA TYR A 252 -5.37 13.45 -16.31
C TYR A 252 -4.54 14.11 -15.22
N LEU A 253 -3.51 13.42 -14.75
CA LEU A 253 -2.40 14.04 -14.04
C LEU A 253 -1.31 14.40 -15.06
N ASP A 254 -1.22 15.69 -15.36
CA ASP A 254 -0.33 16.23 -16.39
C ASP A 254 0.86 16.97 -15.76
N ASN A 255 2.03 16.77 -16.34
CA ASN A 255 3.21 17.59 -16.07
C ASN A 255 3.85 17.91 -17.41
N PRO A 256 3.88 19.19 -17.84
CA PRO A 256 4.41 19.57 -19.14
C PRO A 256 5.87 19.16 -19.39
N ARG A 257 6.63 18.86 -18.33
CA ARG A 257 8.03 18.41 -18.42
C ARG A 257 8.16 16.89 -18.62
N LYS A 258 7.07 16.14 -18.51
CA LYS A 258 7.03 14.67 -18.64
C LYS A 258 6.31 14.29 -19.93
N ALA A 259 6.81 13.26 -20.60
CA ALA A 259 6.25 12.80 -21.86
C ALA A 259 4.90 12.08 -21.72
N HIS A 260 4.61 11.48 -20.56
CA HIS A 260 3.41 10.70 -20.33
C HIS A 260 2.44 11.41 -19.38
N LYS A 261 1.16 11.44 -19.75
CA LYS A 261 0.05 11.82 -18.86
C LYS A 261 -0.47 10.56 -18.18
N ILE A 262 -0.82 10.66 -16.91
CA ILE A 262 -1.41 9.55 -16.16
C ILE A 262 -2.92 9.74 -16.21
N GLU A 263 -3.65 8.79 -16.78
CA GLU A 263 -5.11 8.85 -16.81
C GLU A 263 -5.68 8.38 -15.46
N VAL A 264 -6.70 9.09 -14.99
CA VAL A 264 -7.45 8.75 -13.79
C VAL A 264 -8.85 8.31 -14.20
N PHE A 265 -9.19 7.05 -13.98
CA PHE A 265 -10.52 6.52 -14.22
C PHE A 265 -11.36 6.68 -12.96
N VAL A 266 -12.13 7.77 -12.89
CA VAL A 266 -13.14 7.97 -11.85
C VAL A 266 -14.35 7.08 -12.20
N LEU A 267 -14.41 5.88 -11.64
CA LEU A 267 -15.35 4.81 -12.02
C LEU A 267 -16.81 5.26 -11.97
N LYS A 268 -17.19 6.07 -10.98
CA LYS A 268 -18.56 6.57 -10.86
C LYS A 268 -19.02 7.33 -12.11
N ASP A 269 -18.18 8.23 -12.62
CA ASP A 269 -18.47 8.97 -13.85
C ASP A 269 -18.22 8.12 -15.09
N TYR A 270 -17.12 7.38 -15.07
CA TYR A 270 -16.66 6.56 -16.19
C TYR A 270 -17.72 5.52 -16.59
N LEU A 271 -18.23 4.75 -15.63
CA LEU A 271 -19.23 3.70 -15.88
C LEU A 271 -20.59 4.29 -16.28
N LYS A 272 -20.96 5.44 -15.73
CA LYS A 272 -22.17 6.16 -16.12
C LYS A 272 -22.10 6.61 -17.58
N HIS A 273 -20.98 7.22 -18.00
CA HIS A 273 -20.82 7.70 -19.36
C HIS A 273 -20.60 6.59 -20.38
N LYS A 274 -19.73 5.61 -20.09
CA LYS A 274 -19.38 4.54 -21.03
C LYS A 274 -20.45 3.46 -21.13
N LEU A 275 -21.01 3.05 -20.00
CA LEU A 275 -21.86 1.85 -19.92
C LEU A 275 -23.29 2.17 -19.48
N GLY A 276 -23.62 3.42 -19.16
CA GLY A 276 -24.94 3.80 -18.67
C GLY A 276 -25.27 3.24 -17.28
N ILE A 277 -24.24 2.84 -16.51
CA ILE A 277 -24.44 2.23 -15.19
C ILE A 277 -24.57 3.35 -14.15
N ASP A 278 -25.70 3.41 -13.46
CA ASP A 278 -25.88 4.25 -12.28
C ASP A 278 -26.09 3.37 -11.04
N PHE A 279 -25.51 3.78 -9.93
CA PHE A 279 -25.58 3.03 -8.67
C PHE A 279 -26.68 3.61 -7.81
N ARG A 280 -27.69 2.79 -7.52
CA ARG A 280 -28.86 3.17 -6.72
C ARG A 280 -28.93 2.39 -5.41
N PRO A 281 -29.65 2.89 -4.39
CA PRO A 281 -29.93 2.11 -3.19
C PRO A 281 -30.57 0.77 -3.52
N ARG A 282 -30.16 -0.26 -2.79
CA ARG A 282 -30.78 -1.59 -2.86
C ARG A 282 -32.22 -1.54 -2.34
N THR A 283 -33.09 -2.29 -2.99
CA THR A 283 -34.51 -2.44 -2.66
C THR A 283 -34.81 -3.90 -2.28
N ALA A 284 -35.97 -4.14 -1.66
CA ALA A 284 -36.38 -5.49 -1.26
C ALA A 284 -36.61 -6.46 -2.43
N ASN A 285 -36.78 -5.93 -3.65
CA ASN A 285 -37.01 -6.71 -4.87
C ASN A 285 -35.71 -7.07 -5.61
N ASP A 286 -34.56 -6.57 -5.16
CA ASP A 286 -33.28 -6.86 -5.80
C ASP A 286 -32.80 -8.26 -5.41
N ILE A 287 -32.84 -9.17 -6.38
CA ILE A 287 -32.34 -10.54 -6.26
C ILE A 287 -30.82 -10.52 -6.55
N VAL A 288 -30.03 -11.07 -5.63
CA VAL A 288 -28.59 -11.31 -5.85
C VAL A 288 -28.42 -12.61 -6.62
#